data_AF-A0A259SKA2-F1
#
_entry.id   AF-A0A259SKA2-F1
#
_cell.length_a   1.000
_cell.length_b   1.000
_cell.length_c   1.000
_cell.angle_alpha   90.00
_cell.angle_beta   90.00
_cell.angle_gamma   90.00
#
_symmetry.space_group_name_H-M   'P 1'
#
loop_
_entity.id
_entity.type
_entity.pdbx_description
1 polymer ?
#
loop_
_entity_poly.entity_id
_entity_poly.type
_entity_poly.pdbx_seq_one_letter_code
_entity_poly.pdbx_strand_id
1 'polypeptide(L)'
;MYGWRGASADNLYAFGRTFAAERTAETYSLMTSWRNDERILDVANRLLLPLQRPGLDVPALEPRPGSGAGRVQVHYGETADDEAAAVAAWFAERRAAHDEAQAGRPQDARQHTGAILFRSKRHMQTFAGALAAQGIPHRILGLGGLLATPEVVDVVSALRVIHDPTAGSALIRLLVGPRFAIGVADMAALYDLARELAVRDGSLAPLTDDLKQRLRSSRGADEAVSIVDAVDFVRSARDDYRLLERISPTGRARLRAAGEMLERLRRAAGQPILELIRTIESELRLDIELAVNETRGPARVAATQLRAFGDEVRAFLVADDRGTISSLLAWLDKAEMTDELMPRTEPPEPGVVQLLTIHGSKGLEWDAVAVVRLVEDELPGRISDAQGWFGFGVVP
;
A
#
# COMPACT_ATOMS: atom_id res chain seq x y z
N MET A 1 1.98 -21.80 -6.18
CA MET A 1 1.60 -20.46 -5.68
C MET A 1 2.03 -20.18 -4.22
N TYR A 2 2.02 -21.15 -3.27
CA TYR A 2 2.40 -20.90 -1.86
C TYR A 2 3.63 -21.68 -1.36
N GLY A 3 4.50 -22.16 -2.25
CA GLY A 3 5.64 -23.01 -1.86
C GLY A 3 6.61 -22.35 -0.87
N TRP A 4 6.81 -21.03 -1.00
CA TRP A 4 7.62 -20.21 -0.10
C TRP A 4 7.07 -20.11 1.34
N ARG A 5 5.84 -20.59 1.57
CA ARG A 5 5.22 -20.73 2.90
C ARG A 5 5.15 -22.18 3.40
N GLY A 6 5.90 -23.07 2.77
CA GLY A 6 5.88 -24.49 3.12
C GLY A 6 4.66 -25.25 2.57
N ALA A 7 3.87 -24.67 1.65
CA ALA A 7 2.87 -25.45 0.93
C ALA A 7 3.57 -26.44 -0.01
N SER A 8 3.54 -27.72 0.36
CA SER A 8 4.10 -28.79 -0.47
C SER A 8 3.07 -29.35 -1.43
N ALA A 9 3.45 -29.44 -2.71
CA ALA A 9 2.67 -30.16 -3.72
C ALA A 9 2.62 -31.67 -3.39
N ASP A 10 3.63 -32.20 -2.68
CA ASP A 10 3.74 -33.62 -2.30
C ASP A 10 2.57 -34.09 -1.44
N ASN A 11 1.91 -33.18 -0.72
CA ASN A 11 0.72 -33.48 0.06
C ASN A 11 -0.41 -34.06 -0.81
N LEU A 12 -0.56 -33.59 -2.06
CA LEU A 12 -1.55 -34.13 -2.99
C LEU A 12 -1.17 -35.55 -3.45
N TYR A 13 0.11 -35.79 -3.77
CA TYR A 13 0.61 -37.11 -4.18
C TYR A 13 0.59 -38.14 -3.04
N ALA A 14 0.85 -37.69 -1.81
CA ALA A 14 0.91 -38.55 -0.65
C ALA A 14 -0.47 -38.90 -0.09
N PHE A 15 -1.52 -38.14 -0.42
CA PHE A 15 -2.85 -38.26 0.19
C PHE A 15 -3.35 -39.70 0.26
N GLY A 16 -3.37 -40.40 -0.87
CA GLY A 16 -3.83 -41.79 -0.93
C GLY A 16 -3.01 -42.73 -0.03
N ARG A 17 -1.68 -42.61 -0.05
CA ARG A 17 -0.78 -43.43 0.79
C ARG A 17 -0.92 -43.11 2.28
N THR A 18 -1.15 -41.84 2.61
CA THR A 18 -1.21 -41.37 4.00
C THR A 18 -2.54 -41.71 4.67
N PHE A 19 -3.66 -41.55 3.96
CA PHE A 19 -5.00 -41.67 4.55
C PHE A 19 -5.74 -42.96 4.18
N ALA A 20 -5.25 -43.73 3.21
CA ALA A 20 -5.84 -45.00 2.79
C ALA A 20 -4.79 -46.12 2.81
N ALA A 21 -4.27 -46.43 4.01
CA ALA A 21 -3.21 -47.43 4.19
C ALA A 21 -3.68 -48.88 3.88
N GLU A 22 -4.96 -49.18 4.14
CA GLU A 22 -5.54 -50.53 3.98
C GLU A 22 -6.47 -50.65 2.77
N ARG A 23 -6.72 -49.54 2.05
CA ARG A 23 -7.68 -49.46 0.95
C ARG A 23 -7.15 -48.53 -0.14
N THR A 24 -7.52 -48.75 -1.40
CA THR A 24 -7.19 -47.78 -2.46
C THR A 24 -8.04 -46.51 -2.26
N ALA A 25 -7.40 -45.34 -2.25
CA ALA A 25 -8.11 -44.07 -2.21
C ALA A 25 -8.86 -43.84 -3.55
N GLU A 26 -10.17 -43.61 -3.47
CA GLU A 26 -10.96 -43.24 -4.65
C GLU A 26 -10.65 -41.80 -5.06
N THR A 27 -10.55 -41.57 -6.37
CA THR A 27 -10.26 -40.24 -6.94
C THR A 27 -11.44 -39.78 -7.76
N TYR A 28 -11.97 -38.60 -7.43
CA TYR A 28 -13.08 -37.97 -8.13
C TYR A 28 -12.58 -36.68 -8.78
N SER A 29 -12.93 -36.45 -10.04
CA SER A 29 -12.50 -35.28 -10.82
C SER A 29 -13.68 -34.37 -11.15
N LEU A 30 -13.54 -33.07 -10.88
CA LEU A 30 -14.53 -32.04 -11.20
C LEU A 30 -14.01 -31.20 -12.37
N MET A 31 -14.43 -31.56 -13.59
CA MET A 31 -13.85 -31.00 -14.80
C MET A 31 -14.61 -29.80 -15.36
N THR A 32 -15.85 -29.57 -14.92
CA THR A 32 -16.67 -28.47 -15.42
C THR A 32 -16.35 -27.15 -14.73
N SER A 33 -15.92 -26.16 -15.51
CA SER A 33 -15.77 -24.78 -15.07
C SER A 33 -17.12 -24.06 -15.11
N TRP A 34 -17.65 -23.74 -13.94
CA TRP A 34 -18.92 -23.02 -13.81
C TRP A 34 -18.79 -21.49 -13.88
N ARG A 35 -17.56 -20.99 -13.93
CA ARG A 35 -17.23 -19.55 -13.81
C ARG A 35 -16.80 -18.90 -15.12
N ASN A 36 -16.11 -19.65 -15.96
CA ASN A 36 -15.42 -19.08 -17.11
C ASN A 36 -16.17 -19.31 -18.42
N ASP A 37 -16.10 -18.31 -19.28
CA ASP A 37 -16.48 -18.42 -20.69
C ASP A 37 -15.41 -19.19 -21.50
N GLU A 38 -15.82 -19.67 -22.66
CA GLU A 38 -15.05 -20.63 -23.49
C GLU A 38 -13.63 -20.13 -23.80
N ARG A 39 -13.48 -18.91 -24.34
CA ARG A 39 -12.16 -18.38 -24.73
C ARG A 39 -11.22 -18.16 -23.54
N ILE A 40 -11.76 -17.84 -22.37
CA ILE A 40 -10.94 -17.67 -21.15
C ILE A 40 -10.40 -19.03 -20.72
N LEU A 41 -11.25 -20.06 -20.75
CA LEU A 41 -10.89 -21.42 -20.39
C LEU A 41 -9.88 -22.03 -21.37
N ASP A 42 -10.04 -21.78 -22.67
CA ASP A 42 -9.10 -22.21 -23.71
C ASP A 42 -7.69 -21.69 -23.46
N VAL A 43 -7.57 -20.40 -23.15
CA VAL A 43 -6.28 -19.78 -22.84
C VAL A 43 -5.68 -20.38 -21.58
N ALA A 44 -6.48 -20.55 -20.52
CA ALA A 44 -6.01 -21.15 -19.26
C ALA A 44 -5.49 -22.59 -19.47
N ASN A 45 -6.26 -23.44 -20.15
CA ASN A 45 -5.85 -24.81 -20.45
C ASN A 45 -4.55 -24.85 -21.27
N ARG A 46 -4.41 -24.00 -22.30
CA ARG A 46 -3.18 -23.92 -23.11
C ARG A 46 -1.95 -23.49 -22.30
N LEU A 47 -2.09 -22.52 -21.39
CA LEU A 47 -0.99 -22.07 -20.52
C LEU A 47 -0.53 -23.15 -19.53
N LEU A 48 -1.43 -24.07 -19.16
CA LEU A 48 -1.12 -25.15 -18.21
C LEU A 48 -0.46 -26.38 -18.86
N LEU A 49 -0.63 -26.59 -20.17
CA LEU A 49 -0.04 -27.73 -20.90
C LEU A 49 1.46 -27.95 -20.61
N PRO A 50 2.36 -26.95 -20.72
CA PRO A 50 3.78 -27.15 -20.46
C PRO A 50 4.11 -27.38 -18.97
N LEU A 51 3.16 -27.19 -18.06
CA LEU A 51 3.33 -27.32 -16.61
C LEU A 51 2.84 -28.66 -16.07
N GLN A 52 2.29 -29.54 -16.91
CA GLN A 52 1.84 -30.87 -16.51
C GLN A 52 3.02 -31.71 -16.00
N ARG A 53 2.80 -32.43 -14.90
CA ARG A 53 3.81 -33.27 -14.25
C ARG A 53 3.39 -34.74 -14.31
N PRO A 54 4.30 -35.67 -14.59
CA PRO A 54 4.01 -37.10 -14.52
C PRO A 54 3.45 -37.49 -13.15
N GLY A 55 2.33 -38.23 -13.14
CA GLY A 55 1.69 -38.71 -11.90
C GLY A 55 0.59 -37.80 -11.34
N LEU A 56 0.28 -36.67 -12.00
CA LEU A 56 -0.86 -35.82 -11.67
C LEU A 56 -1.51 -35.34 -12.98
N ASP A 57 -2.01 -36.31 -13.75
CA ASP A 57 -2.70 -36.10 -15.03
C ASP A 57 -4.10 -35.54 -14.77
N VAL A 58 -4.17 -34.23 -14.51
CA VAL A 58 -5.44 -33.49 -14.45
C VAL A 58 -5.86 -33.22 -15.89
N PRO A 59 -7.03 -33.71 -16.34
CA PRO A 59 -7.51 -33.42 -17.68
C PRO A 59 -7.77 -31.91 -17.86
N ALA A 60 -7.97 -31.47 -19.10
CA ALA A 60 -8.37 -30.09 -19.35
C ALA A 60 -9.76 -29.80 -18.76
N LEU A 61 -9.96 -28.59 -18.24
CA LEU A 61 -11.29 -28.16 -17.77
C LEU A 61 -12.20 -27.90 -18.97
N GLU A 62 -13.49 -28.25 -18.82
CA GLU A 62 -14.54 -28.05 -19.81
C GLU A 62 -15.49 -26.92 -19.40
N PRO A 63 -16.01 -26.13 -20.34
CA PRO A 63 -16.97 -25.07 -20.02
C PRO A 63 -18.33 -25.68 -19.61
N ARG A 64 -19.09 -24.96 -18.80
CA ARG A 64 -20.48 -25.34 -18.49
C ARG A 64 -21.38 -25.25 -19.73
N PRO A 65 -22.47 -26.04 -19.81
CA PRO A 65 -23.46 -25.85 -20.86
C PRO A 65 -24.02 -24.42 -20.89
N GLY A 66 -24.04 -23.80 -22.07
CA GLY A 66 -24.51 -22.42 -22.25
C GLY A 66 -23.54 -21.34 -21.76
N SER A 67 -22.25 -21.65 -21.64
CA SER A 67 -21.18 -20.65 -21.47
C SER A 67 -21.21 -19.61 -22.59
N GLY A 68 -20.85 -18.37 -22.27
CA GLY A 68 -20.61 -17.36 -23.29
C GLY A 68 -19.31 -17.64 -24.04
N ALA A 69 -19.14 -16.98 -25.19
CA ALA A 69 -17.87 -17.04 -25.93
C ALA A 69 -16.71 -16.39 -25.16
N GLY A 70 -16.99 -15.39 -24.33
CA GLY A 70 -15.98 -14.58 -23.65
C GLY A 70 -15.11 -13.76 -24.59
N ARG A 71 -14.20 -12.99 -24.02
CA ARG A 71 -13.21 -12.21 -24.77
C ARG A 71 -11.89 -12.19 -24.03
N VAL A 72 -10.81 -12.49 -24.75
CA VAL A 72 -9.43 -12.32 -24.30
C VAL A 72 -8.73 -11.40 -25.28
N GLN A 73 -8.03 -10.39 -24.76
CA GLN A 73 -7.26 -9.43 -25.55
C GLN A 73 -5.85 -9.35 -24.98
N VAL A 74 -4.88 -9.07 -25.84
CA VAL A 74 -3.48 -8.84 -25.45
C VAL A 74 -3.11 -7.46 -25.96
N HIS A 75 -2.42 -6.70 -25.13
CA HIS A 75 -1.94 -5.36 -25.45
C HIS A 75 -0.48 -5.23 -25.00
N TYR A 76 0.33 -4.56 -25.80
CA TYR A 76 1.74 -4.29 -25.53
C TYR A 76 1.95 -2.78 -25.56
N GLY A 77 2.01 -2.16 -24.39
CA GLY A 77 2.41 -0.75 -24.24
C GLY A 77 3.94 -0.61 -24.27
N GLU A 78 4.43 0.55 -24.70
CA GLU A 78 5.88 0.84 -24.68
C GLU A 78 6.38 1.12 -23.26
N THR A 79 5.53 1.77 -22.44
CA THR A 79 5.83 2.10 -21.05
C THR A 79 4.78 1.54 -20.08
N ALA A 80 5.11 1.54 -18.78
CA ALA A 80 4.14 1.18 -17.74
C ALA A 80 2.96 2.17 -17.68
N ASP A 81 3.20 3.44 -18.04
CA ASP A 81 2.17 4.47 -18.09
C ASP A 81 1.23 4.25 -19.29
N ASP A 82 1.76 3.85 -20.45
CA ASP A 82 0.94 3.49 -21.62
C ASP A 82 0.06 2.27 -21.34
N GLU A 83 0.64 1.24 -20.70
CA GLU A 83 -0.09 0.05 -20.27
C GLU A 83 -1.22 0.43 -19.30
N ALA A 84 -0.94 1.28 -18.31
CA ALA A 84 -1.93 1.76 -17.36
C ALA A 84 -3.07 2.56 -18.03
N ALA A 85 -2.74 3.45 -18.97
CA ALA A 85 -3.71 4.23 -19.72
C ALA A 85 -4.60 3.33 -20.61
N ALA A 86 -4.01 2.36 -21.30
CA ALA A 86 -4.73 1.40 -22.14
C ALA A 86 -5.68 0.53 -21.31
N VAL A 87 -5.25 0.05 -20.14
CA VAL A 87 -6.09 -0.71 -19.21
C VAL A 87 -7.24 0.14 -18.69
N ALA A 88 -6.99 1.41 -18.32
CA ALA A 88 -8.05 2.31 -17.88
C ALA A 88 -9.10 2.55 -19.00
N ALA A 89 -8.66 2.81 -20.23
CA ALA A 89 -9.54 2.94 -21.39
C ALA A 89 -10.35 1.66 -21.63
N TRP A 90 -9.71 0.50 -21.52
CA TRP A 90 -10.38 -0.79 -21.65
C TRP A 90 -11.48 -0.98 -20.60
N PHE A 91 -11.23 -0.63 -19.33
CA PHE A 91 -12.26 -0.68 -18.28
C PHE A 91 -13.42 0.30 -18.55
N ALA A 92 -13.13 1.49 -19.07
CA ALA A 92 -14.19 2.43 -19.47
C ALA A 92 -15.13 1.79 -20.51
N GLU A 93 -14.57 1.17 -21.54
CA GLU A 93 -15.37 0.47 -22.56
C GLU A 93 -16.16 -0.72 -21.99
N ARG A 94 -15.55 -1.54 -21.10
CA ARG A 94 -16.25 -2.69 -20.51
C ARG A 94 -17.41 -2.26 -19.63
N ARG A 95 -17.24 -1.18 -18.87
CA ARG A 95 -18.32 -0.59 -18.06
C ARG A 95 -19.44 -0.03 -18.92
N ALA A 96 -19.11 0.72 -19.97
CA ALA A 96 -20.12 1.24 -20.90
C ALA A 96 -20.92 0.12 -21.56
N ALA A 97 -20.26 -0.93 -22.05
CA ALA A 97 -20.91 -2.10 -22.64
C ALA A 97 -21.79 -2.86 -21.63
N HIS A 98 -21.37 -2.95 -20.36
CA HIS A 98 -22.19 -3.52 -19.29
C HIS A 98 -23.44 -2.68 -19.06
N ASP A 99 -23.29 -1.36 -18.90
CA ASP A 99 -24.39 -0.44 -18.65
C ASP A 99 -25.42 -0.46 -19.81
N GLU A 100 -24.94 -0.50 -21.06
CA GLU A 100 -25.79 -0.70 -22.25
C GLU A 100 -26.54 -2.04 -22.21
N ALA A 101 -25.87 -3.14 -21.83
CA ALA A 101 -26.49 -4.45 -21.71
C ALA A 101 -27.51 -4.55 -20.55
N GLN A 102 -27.40 -3.68 -19.55
CA GLN A 102 -28.37 -3.54 -18.46
C GLN A 102 -29.44 -2.47 -18.74
N ALA A 103 -29.33 -1.69 -19.81
CA ALA A 103 -30.28 -0.63 -20.14
C ALA A 103 -31.69 -1.21 -20.33
N GLY A 104 -32.63 -0.74 -19.50
CA GLY A 104 -34.03 -1.24 -19.49
C GLY A 104 -34.32 -2.33 -18.46
N ARG A 105 -33.34 -2.75 -17.65
CA ARG A 105 -33.56 -3.61 -16.47
C ARG A 105 -33.84 -2.77 -15.21
N PRO A 106 -34.47 -3.35 -14.16
CA PRO A 106 -34.76 -2.63 -12.92
C PRO A 106 -33.52 -1.98 -12.30
N GLN A 107 -33.73 -0.97 -11.47
CA GLN A 107 -32.66 -0.17 -10.82
C GLN A 107 -31.74 -0.98 -9.88
N ASP A 108 -32.11 -2.24 -9.56
CA ASP A 108 -31.30 -3.25 -8.85
C ASP A 108 -30.39 -4.09 -9.76
N ALA A 109 -30.17 -3.69 -11.02
CA ALA A 109 -29.24 -4.37 -11.90
C ALA A 109 -27.83 -4.41 -11.28
N ARG A 110 -27.25 -5.61 -11.19
CA ARG A 110 -25.91 -5.83 -10.64
C ARG A 110 -24.90 -4.94 -11.37
N GLN A 111 -24.21 -4.08 -10.62
CA GLN A 111 -23.17 -3.22 -11.19
C GLN A 111 -21.96 -4.04 -11.64
N HIS A 112 -21.27 -3.53 -12.65
CA HIS A 112 -20.06 -4.14 -13.19
C HIS A 112 -18.97 -4.23 -12.11
N THR A 113 -18.32 -5.39 -11.99
CA THR A 113 -17.15 -5.59 -11.12
C THR A 113 -15.88 -5.74 -11.96
N GLY A 114 -14.79 -5.09 -11.54
CA GLY A 114 -13.51 -5.16 -12.26
C GLY A 114 -12.33 -5.49 -11.35
N ALA A 115 -11.31 -6.14 -11.88
CA ALA A 115 -10.06 -6.36 -11.17
C ALA A 115 -8.82 -6.14 -12.03
N ILE A 116 -7.79 -5.52 -11.44
CA ILE A 116 -6.43 -5.47 -11.99
C ILE A 116 -5.53 -6.32 -11.12
N LEU A 117 -4.95 -7.37 -11.71
CA LEU A 117 -4.12 -8.35 -11.04
C LEU A 117 -2.65 -8.06 -11.26
N PHE A 118 -1.93 -7.87 -10.17
CA PHE A 118 -0.49 -7.61 -10.16
C PHE A 118 0.28 -8.78 -9.56
N ARG A 119 1.53 -8.98 -10.02
CA ARG A 119 2.44 -9.88 -9.30
C ARG A 119 2.97 -9.28 -8.00
N SER A 120 3.22 -7.97 -7.98
CA SER A 120 3.68 -7.19 -6.81
C SER A 120 2.96 -5.84 -6.74
N LYS A 121 3.05 -5.14 -5.61
CA LYS A 121 2.32 -3.87 -5.40
C LYS A 121 2.97 -2.66 -6.08
N ARG A 122 4.18 -2.82 -6.65
CA ARG A 122 5.04 -1.75 -7.16
C ARG A 122 4.33 -0.74 -8.07
N HIS A 123 3.50 -1.23 -8.99
CA HIS A 123 2.85 -0.40 -10.02
C HIS A 123 1.38 -0.11 -9.73
N MET A 124 0.82 -0.53 -8.58
CA MET A 124 -0.61 -0.34 -8.29
C MET A 124 -1.03 1.14 -8.34
N GLN A 125 -0.19 2.04 -7.83
CA GLN A 125 -0.47 3.47 -7.83
C GLN A 125 -0.52 4.07 -9.24
N THR A 126 0.34 3.60 -10.16
CA THR A 126 0.34 4.04 -11.57
C THR A 126 -0.99 3.70 -12.24
N PHE A 127 -1.48 2.48 -12.07
CA PHE A 127 -2.76 2.05 -12.64
C PHE A 127 -3.95 2.71 -11.94
N ALA A 128 -3.88 2.93 -10.62
CA ALA A 128 -4.90 3.68 -9.89
C ALA A 128 -5.02 5.12 -10.43
N GLY A 129 -3.88 5.79 -10.65
CA GLY A 129 -3.84 7.12 -11.26
C GLY A 129 -4.47 7.15 -12.66
N ALA A 130 -4.20 6.16 -13.50
CA ALA A 130 -4.80 6.06 -14.84
C ALA A 130 -6.33 5.86 -14.79
N LEU A 131 -6.83 5.01 -13.88
CA LEU A 131 -8.27 4.87 -13.64
C LEU A 131 -8.90 6.17 -13.12
N ALA A 132 -8.20 6.86 -12.21
CA ALA A 132 -8.63 8.13 -11.65
C ALA A 132 -8.79 9.21 -12.74
N ALA A 133 -7.82 9.30 -13.66
CA ALA A 133 -7.84 10.22 -14.79
C ALA A 133 -9.03 10.01 -15.74
N GLN A 134 -9.55 8.78 -15.81
CA GLN A 134 -10.75 8.42 -16.58
C GLN A 134 -12.05 8.47 -15.75
N GLY A 135 -11.98 8.92 -14.49
CA GLY A 135 -13.14 8.97 -13.59
C GLY A 135 -13.69 7.59 -13.19
N ILE A 136 -12.89 6.53 -13.30
CA ILE A 136 -13.31 5.16 -12.98
C ILE A 136 -13.15 4.93 -11.47
N PRO A 137 -14.23 4.59 -10.74
CA PRO A 137 -14.14 4.22 -9.33
C PRO A 137 -13.24 3.00 -9.17
N HIS A 138 -12.25 3.10 -8.28
CA HIS A 138 -11.28 2.05 -8.04
C HIS A 138 -10.84 2.01 -6.59
N ARG A 139 -10.32 0.85 -6.16
CA ARG A 139 -9.84 0.62 -4.80
C ARG A 139 -8.62 -0.28 -4.84
N ILE A 140 -7.56 0.10 -4.12
CA ILE A 140 -6.40 -0.75 -3.92
C ILE A 140 -6.68 -1.65 -2.72
N LEU A 141 -6.59 -2.97 -2.91
CA LEU A 141 -6.81 -3.96 -1.86
C LEU A 141 -5.48 -4.39 -1.24
N GLY A 142 -5.52 -4.63 0.07
CA GLY A 142 -4.36 -4.95 0.89
C GLY A 142 -3.80 -3.70 1.59
N LEU A 143 -3.53 -3.85 2.89
CA LEU A 143 -3.06 -2.77 3.75
C LEU A 143 -1.76 -2.14 3.24
N GLY A 144 -0.83 -2.92 2.68
CA GLY A 144 0.41 -2.35 2.13
C GLY A 144 0.18 -1.46 0.90
N GLY A 145 -0.82 -1.77 0.07
CA GLY A 145 -1.20 -0.91 -1.05
C GLY A 145 -1.87 0.38 -0.58
N LEU A 146 -2.69 0.28 0.47
CA LEU A 146 -3.35 1.41 1.12
C LEU A 146 -2.34 2.33 1.84
N LEU A 147 -1.39 1.76 2.57
CA LEU A 147 -0.33 2.50 3.26
C LEU A 147 0.65 3.17 2.31
N ALA A 148 0.67 2.80 1.03
CA ALA A 148 1.43 3.49 0.00
C ALA A 148 0.66 4.67 -0.64
N THR A 149 -0.64 4.84 -0.36
CA THR A 149 -1.41 5.97 -0.90
C THR A 149 -0.95 7.28 -0.25
N PRO A 150 -0.72 8.37 -1.01
CA PRO A 150 -0.08 9.56 -0.47
C PRO A 150 -0.81 10.15 0.76
N GLU A 151 -2.13 10.25 0.69
CA GLU A 151 -2.97 10.75 1.79
C GLU A 151 -2.87 9.90 3.06
N VAL A 152 -2.81 8.57 2.96
CA VAL A 152 -2.63 7.70 4.13
C VAL A 152 -1.21 7.82 4.67
N VAL A 153 -0.19 7.90 3.81
CA VAL A 153 1.20 8.10 4.26
C VAL A 153 1.33 9.42 5.02
N ASP A 154 0.63 10.49 4.61
CA ASP A 154 0.64 11.79 5.30
C ASP A 154 0.03 11.67 6.71
N VAL A 155 -1.11 10.98 6.85
CA VAL A 155 -1.73 10.70 8.16
C VAL A 155 -0.80 9.87 9.06
N VAL A 156 -0.23 8.78 8.53
CA VAL A 156 0.71 7.93 9.27
C VAL A 156 1.98 8.68 9.64
N SER A 157 2.47 9.56 8.78
CA SER A 157 3.64 10.40 9.06
C SER A 157 3.37 11.37 10.19
N ALA A 158 2.19 12.00 10.23
CA ALA A 158 1.78 12.84 11.35
C ALA A 158 1.69 12.04 12.66
N LEU A 159 1.09 10.84 12.64
CA LEU A 159 1.04 9.94 13.80
C LEU A 159 2.44 9.57 14.31
N ARG A 160 3.39 9.29 13.42
CA ARG A 160 4.78 8.99 13.77
C ARG A 160 5.46 10.20 14.43
N VAL A 161 5.36 11.38 13.84
CA VAL A 161 6.03 12.60 14.35
C VAL A 161 5.49 13.02 15.72
N ILE A 162 4.18 12.91 15.96
CA ILE A 162 3.62 13.27 17.28
C ILE A 162 3.92 12.23 18.36
N HIS A 163 4.24 10.99 17.96
CA HIS A 163 4.57 9.90 18.88
C HIS A 163 6.06 9.85 19.21
N ASP A 164 6.92 10.06 18.21
CA ASP A 164 8.35 9.84 18.28
C ASP A 164 9.13 11.05 17.70
N PRO A 165 9.89 11.80 18.53
CA PRO A 165 10.68 12.93 18.05
C PRO A 165 11.82 12.52 17.12
N THR A 166 12.18 11.24 17.05
CA THR A 166 13.22 10.74 16.14
C THR A 166 12.69 10.42 14.73
N ALA A 167 11.39 10.57 14.49
CA ALA A 167 10.72 10.29 13.22
C ALA A 167 11.00 11.35 12.12
N GLY A 168 12.29 11.64 11.87
CA GLY A 168 12.73 12.68 10.93
C GLY A 168 12.29 12.43 9.48
N SER A 169 12.31 11.18 9.00
CA SER A 169 11.84 10.86 7.64
C SER A 169 10.36 11.18 7.44
N ALA A 170 9.53 10.89 8.45
CA ALA A 170 8.11 11.24 8.46
C ALA A 170 7.91 12.76 8.50
N LEU A 171 8.70 13.50 9.28
CA LEU A 171 8.62 14.96 9.31
C LEU A 171 9.01 15.59 7.96
N ILE A 172 10.08 15.11 7.32
CA ILE A 172 10.53 15.62 6.01
C ILE A 172 9.39 15.52 5.00
N ARG A 173 8.67 14.38 4.98
CA ARG A 173 7.52 14.19 4.11
C ARG A 173 6.46 15.28 4.32
N LEU A 174 6.10 15.56 5.58
CA LEU A 174 5.11 16.60 5.89
C LEU A 174 5.60 18.01 5.48
N LEU A 175 6.85 18.34 5.75
CA LEU A 175 7.43 19.66 5.47
C LEU A 175 7.58 19.93 3.97
N VAL A 176 8.00 18.93 3.19
CA VAL A 176 8.17 19.06 1.73
C VAL A 176 6.82 18.91 0.99
N GLY A 177 5.83 18.31 1.64
CA GLY A 177 4.47 18.16 1.11
C GLY A 177 3.77 19.49 0.78
N PRO A 178 2.64 19.43 0.05
CA PRO A 178 1.99 20.60 -0.57
C PRO A 178 1.55 21.66 0.44
N ARG A 179 1.27 21.26 1.70
CA ARG A 179 0.84 22.19 2.75
C ARG A 179 1.90 23.21 3.14
N PHE A 180 3.16 22.79 3.29
CA PHE A 180 4.24 23.64 3.78
C PHE A 180 5.26 23.97 2.69
N ALA A 181 5.50 23.05 1.75
CA ALA A 181 6.38 23.23 0.60
C ALA A 181 7.75 23.84 0.98
N ILE A 182 8.38 23.32 2.04
CA ILE A 182 9.72 23.75 2.45
C ILE A 182 10.73 23.36 1.36
N GLY A 183 11.50 24.33 0.88
CA GLY A 183 12.50 24.10 -0.15
C GLY A 183 13.74 23.36 0.37
N VAL A 184 14.50 22.76 -0.55
CA VAL A 184 15.70 21.96 -0.23
C VAL A 184 16.74 22.75 0.58
N ALA A 185 16.94 24.03 0.27
CA ALA A 185 17.88 24.89 0.99
C ALA A 185 17.46 25.13 2.45
N ASP A 186 16.18 25.41 2.68
CA ASP A 186 15.64 25.61 4.03
C ASP A 186 15.61 24.29 4.82
N MET A 187 15.36 23.16 4.15
CA MET A 187 15.49 21.83 4.77
C MET A 187 16.92 21.52 5.21
N ALA A 188 17.92 21.86 4.38
CA ALA A 188 19.33 21.69 4.75
C ALA A 188 19.70 22.60 5.93
N ALA A 189 19.24 23.85 5.94
CA ALA A 189 19.44 24.77 7.05
C ALA A 189 18.76 24.30 8.35
N LEU A 190 17.57 23.70 8.26
CA LEU A 190 16.89 23.08 9.40
C LEU A 190 17.68 21.89 9.95
N TYR A 191 18.26 21.05 9.07
CA TYR A 191 19.10 19.94 9.49
C TYR A 191 20.39 20.41 10.17
N ASP A 192 21.04 21.44 9.63
CA ASP A 192 22.21 22.08 10.26
C ASP A 192 21.85 22.63 11.64
N LEU A 193 20.70 23.31 11.78
CA LEU A 193 20.19 23.77 13.06
C LEU A 193 19.99 22.60 14.05
N ALA A 194 19.39 21.50 13.61
CA ALA A 194 19.18 20.33 14.44
C ALA A 194 20.51 19.73 14.94
N ARG A 195 21.56 19.71 14.10
CA ARG A 195 22.92 19.29 14.50
C ARG A 195 23.52 20.22 15.55
N GLU A 196 23.32 21.53 15.40
CA GLU A 196 23.81 22.50 16.37
C GLU A 196 23.10 22.42 17.71
N LEU A 197 21.79 22.11 17.71
CA LEU A 197 21.01 21.91 18.93
C LEU A 197 21.41 20.62 19.66
N ALA A 198 21.73 19.56 18.93
CA ALA A 198 22.13 18.27 19.52
C ALA A 198 23.39 18.34 20.40
N VAL A 199 24.25 19.35 20.20
CA VAL A 199 25.48 19.56 20.99
C VAL A 199 25.33 20.62 22.08
N ARG A 200 24.09 21.07 22.36
CA ARG A 200 23.78 22.10 23.36
C ARG A 200 22.82 21.57 24.43
N ASP A 201 22.84 22.18 25.61
CA ASP A 201 21.88 21.91 26.68
C ASP A 201 20.57 22.72 26.51
N GLY A 202 19.62 22.56 27.45
CA GLY A 202 18.34 23.26 27.43
C GLY A 202 18.44 24.79 27.60
N SER A 203 19.60 25.32 27.99
CA SER A 203 19.91 26.76 28.02
C SER A 203 20.63 27.24 26.74
N LEU A 204 20.83 26.34 25.77
CA LEU A 204 21.58 26.53 24.53
C LEU A 204 23.09 26.71 24.74
N ALA A 205 23.60 26.34 25.92
CA ALA A 205 25.03 26.31 26.21
C ALA A 205 25.66 25.03 25.66
N PRO A 206 26.93 25.05 25.21
CA PRO A 206 27.60 23.84 24.73
C PRO A 206 27.66 22.75 25.80
N LEU A 207 27.35 21.50 25.43
CA LEU A 207 27.51 20.36 26.34
C LEU A 207 28.98 20.19 26.73
N THR A 208 29.23 19.78 27.97
CA THR A 208 30.58 19.43 28.44
C THR A 208 31.09 18.18 27.73
N ASP A 209 32.41 18.05 27.58
CA ASP A 209 32.98 16.92 26.84
C ASP A 209 32.73 15.57 27.54
N ASP A 210 32.64 15.55 28.87
CA ASP A 210 32.22 14.38 29.65
C ASP A 210 30.78 13.98 29.35
N LEU A 211 29.85 14.95 29.27
CA LEU A 211 28.45 14.68 28.94
C LEU A 211 28.29 14.20 27.49
N LYS A 212 29.03 14.79 26.55
CA LYS A 212 29.11 14.31 25.16
C LYS A 212 29.62 12.86 25.11
N GLN A 213 30.66 12.53 25.88
CA GLN A 213 31.24 11.18 25.89
C GLN A 213 30.30 10.16 26.54
N ARG A 214 29.58 10.53 27.60
CA ARG A 214 28.55 9.70 28.24
C ARG A 214 27.32 9.49 27.37
N LEU A 215 26.89 10.51 26.62
CA LEU A 215 25.82 10.38 25.63
C LEU A 215 26.21 9.40 24.52
N ARG A 216 27.46 9.48 24.02
CA ARG A 216 28.00 8.55 23.02
C ARG A 216 28.20 7.11 23.53
N SER A 217 28.55 6.92 24.79
CA SER A 217 28.89 5.60 25.35
C SER A 217 27.70 4.82 25.91
N SER A 218 26.59 5.48 26.24
CA SER A 218 25.42 4.85 26.86
C SER A 218 24.36 4.35 25.88
N ARG A 219 24.43 4.71 24.60
CA ARG A 219 23.31 4.54 23.65
C ARG A 219 23.83 4.15 22.27
N GLY A 220 23.46 2.96 21.80
CA GLY A 220 23.83 2.46 20.46
C GLY A 220 23.07 3.18 19.35
N ALA A 221 23.77 3.43 18.23
CA ALA A 221 23.29 3.81 16.89
C ALA A 221 22.37 5.03 16.68
N ASP A 222 21.60 5.51 17.66
CA ASP A 222 20.62 6.60 17.49
C ASP A 222 21.10 7.95 18.09
N GLU A 223 22.23 8.45 17.57
CA GLU A 223 22.46 9.90 17.50
C GLU A 223 21.56 10.49 16.38
N ALA A 224 20.24 10.37 16.52
CA ALA A 224 19.33 10.97 15.56
C ALA A 224 19.24 12.46 15.86
N VAL A 225 19.94 13.26 15.06
CA VAL A 225 19.68 14.69 14.88
C VAL A 225 18.16 14.88 14.76
N SER A 226 17.54 15.40 15.82
CA SER A 226 16.09 15.55 15.89
C SER A 226 15.69 16.83 15.18
N ILE A 227 15.31 16.69 13.91
CA ILE A 227 14.73 17.80 13.16
C ILE A 227 13.36 18.22 13.71
N VAL A 228 12.68 17.36 14.49
CA VAL A 228 11.45 17.71 15.22
C VAL A 228 11.75 18.78 16.26
N ASP A 229 12.80 18.58 17.07
CA ASP A 229 13.22 19.56 18.08
C ASP A 229 13.67 20.87 17.44
N ALA A 230 14.29 20.81 16.26
CA ALA A 230 14.65 22.00 15.50
C ALA A 230 13.42 22.79 15.02
N VAL A 231 12.34 22.12 14.60
CA VAL A 231 11.06 22.79 14.29
C VAL A 231 10.46 23.44 15.53
N ASP A 232 10.49 22.76 16.68
CA ASP A 232 10.02 23.33 17.95
C ASP A 232 10.86 24.53 18.43
N PHE A 233 12.16 24.49 18.18
CA PHE A 233 13.06 25.61 18.38
C PHE A 233 12.69 26.78 17.46
N VAL A 234 12.55 26.55 16.15
CA VAL A 234 12.13 27.60 15.19
C VAL A 234 10.80 28.21 15.60
N ARG A 235 9.85 27.40 16.09
CA ARG A 235 8.53 27.86 16.56
C ARG A 235 8.62 28.84 17.73
N SER A 236 9.53 28.62 18.67
CA SER A 236 9.61 29.36 19.94
C SER A 236 10.68 30.46 19.96
N ALA A 237 11.72 30.33 19.13
CA ALA A 237 12.80 31.30 19.03
C ALA A 237 12.31 32.64 18.46
N ARG A 238 13.04 33.72 18.76
CA ARG A 238 12.80 35.05 18.16
C ARG A 238 13.27 35.07 16.70
N ASP A 239 12.68 35.92 15.87
CA ASP A 239 13.02 36.01 14.45
C ASP A 239 14.46 36.49 14.19
N ASP A 240 15.04 37.27 15.09
CA ASP A 240 16.41 37.76 15.02
C ASP A 240 17.44 36.80 15.64
N TYR A 241 17.03 35.57 16.00
CA TYR A 241 17.93 34.62 16.61
C TYR A 241 18.96 34.11 15.59
N ARG A 242 20.25 34.32 15.89
CA ARG A 242 21.41 33.99 14.99
C ARG A 242 21.37 32.60 14.34
N LEU A 243 20.89 31.59 15.06
CA LEU A 243 20.85 30.21 14.53
C LEU A 243 19.80 30.03 13.43
N LEU A 244 18.90 30.99 13.26
CA LEU A 244 17.87 30.99 12.23
C LEU A 244 18.28 31.78 10.97
N GLU A 245 19.44 32.44 10.95
CA GLU A 245 19.89 33.29 9.83
C GLU A 245 19.99 32.54 8.51
N ARG A 246 20.32 31.25 8.57
CA ARG A 246 20.46 30.39 7.39
C ARG A 246 19.14 29.88 6.82
N ILE A 247 18.03 30.08 7.54
CA ILE A 247 16.69 29.73 7.09
C ILE A 247 16.02 30.98 6.53
N SER A 248 15.51 30.89 5.30
CA SER A 248 14.86 32.02 4.64
C SER A 248 13.68 32.56 5.47
N PRO A 249 13.31 33.86 5.36
CA PRO A 249 12.13 34.39 6.05
C PRO A 249 10.85 33.59 5.76
N THR A 250 10.65 33.19 4.50
CA THR A 250 9.52 32.36 4.09
C THR A 250 9.59 30.95 4.69
N GLY A 251 10.77 30.33 4.68
CA GLY A 251 11.03 29.04 5.31
C GLY A 251 10.73 29.06 6.80
N ARG A 252 11.18 30.10 7.51
CA ARG A 252 10.89 30.31 8.94
C ARG A 252 9.40 30.42 9.21
N ALA A 253 8.67 31.23 8.45
CA ALA A 253 7.23 31.36 8.61
C ALA A 253 6.49 30.02 8.41
N ARG A 254 6.88 29.25 7.38
CA ARG A 254 6.30 27.93 7.10
C ARG A 254 6.66 26.88 8.17
N LEU A 255 7.90 26.88 8.65
CA LEU A 255 8.34 26.00 9.75
C LEU A 255 7.65 26.33 11.07
N ARG A 256 7.42 27.61 11.37
CA ARG A 256 6.60 28.02 12.53
C ARG A 256 5.18 27.48 12.40
N ALA A 257 4.54 27.64 11.24
CA ALA A 257 3.21 27.09 10.99
C ALA A 257 3.17 25.56 11.12
N ALA A 258 4.21 24.86 10.67
CA ALA A 258 4.34 23.41 10.85
C ALA A 258 4.50 23.03 12.33
N GLY A 259 5.35 23.73 13.08
CA GLY A 259 5.50 23.52 14.51
C GLY A 259 4.22 23.79 15.29
N GLU A 260 3.46 24.83 14.93
CA GLU A 260 2.16 25.12 15.54
C GLU A 260 1.14 24.01 15.27
N MET A 261 1.11 23.47 14.05
CA MET A 261 0.29 22.29 13.72
C MET A 261 0.69 21.09 14.58
N LEU A 262 1.98 20.72 14.62
CA LEU A 262 2.46 19.58 15.40
C LEU A 262 2.12 19.74 16.88
N GLU A 263 2.24 20.95 17.40
CA GLU A 263 1.88 21.24 18.78
C GLU A 263 0.38 21.08 19.05
N ARG A 264 -0.50 21.50 18.12
CA ARG A 264 -1.95 21.23 18.23
C ARG A 264 -2.24 19.72 18.20
N LEU A 265 -1.58 18.98 17.31
CA LEU A 265 -1.74 17.53 17.20
C LEU A 265 -1.23 16.80 18.45
N ARG A 266 -0.10 17.22 19.03
CA ARG A 266 0.41 16.65 20.30
C ARG A 266 -0.56 16.88 21.46
N ARG A 267 -1.24 18.02 21.53
CA ARG A 267 -2.32 18.24 22.52
C ARG A 267 -3.54 17.35 22.26
N ALA A 268 -3.83 17.03 21.00
CA ALA A 268 -4.90 16.13 20.61
C ALA A 268 -4.54 14.63 20.75
N ALA A 269 -3.27 14.29 21.04
CA ALA A 269 -2.80 12.90 21.08
C ALA A 269 -3.49 12.02 22.14
N GLY A 270 -4.15 12.63 23.13
CA GLY A 270 -4.97 11.91 24.13
C GLY A 270 -6.39 11.58 23.68
N GLN A 271 -6.81 12.01 22.48
CA GLN A 271 -8.12 11.67 21.91
C GLN A 271 -8.18 10.21 21.45
N PRO A 272 -9.39 9.63 21.30
CA PRO A 272 -9.55 8.35 20.60
C PRO A 272 -8.87 8.38 19.23
N ILE A 273 -8.18 7.31 18.86
CA ILE A 273 -7.35 7.24 17.63
C ILE A 273 -8.11 7.69 16.37
N LEU A 274 -9.37 7.28 16.20
CA LEU A 274 -10.16 7.68 15.03
C LEU A 274 -10.47 9.18 15.00
N GLU A 275 -10.66 9.82 16.16
CA GLU A 275 -10.84 11.28 16.24
C GLU A 275 -9.52 12.03 16.05
N LEU A 276 -8.40 11.45 16.52
CA LEU A 276 -7.07 11.98 16.25
C LEU A 276 -6.76 11.93 14.74
N ILE A 277 -7.08 10.83 14.06
CA ILE A 277 -6.93 10.71 12.59
C ILE A 277 -7.73 11.80 11.88
N ARG A 278 -9.00 12.02 12.25
CA ARG A 278 -9.81 13.12 11.68
C ARG A 278 -9.20 14.50 11.95
N THR A 279 -8.65 14.70 13.14
CA THR A 279 -7.96 15.94 13.49
C THR A 279 -6.71 16.13 12.63
N ILE A 280 -5.96 15.06 12.36
CA ILE A 280 -4.82 15.08 11.45
C ILE A 280 -5.26 15.41 10.02
N GLU A 281 -6.30 14.76 9.51
CA GLU A 281 -6.86 15.04 8.17
C GLU A 281 -7.25 16.51 8.03
N SER A 282 -7.96 17.04 9.02
CA SER A 282 -8.41 18.44 9.04
C SER A 282 -7.25 19.43 9.18
N GLU A 283 -6.30 19.14 10.07
CA GLU A 283 -5.10 19.97 10.20
C GLU A 283 -4.39 19.99 8.85
N LEU A 284 -4.01 18.83 8.31
CA LEU A 284 -3.29 18.69 7.03
C LEU A 284 -4.06 19.24 5.82
N ARG A 285 -5.34 19.57 5.98
CA ARG A 285 -6.24 20.06 4.92
C ARG A 285 -6.42 19.03 3.81
N LEU A 286 -6.34 17.74 4.15
CA LEU A 286 -6.53 16.67 3.19
C LEU A 286 -7.97 16.66 2.65
N ASP A 287 -8.94 17.02 3.48
CA ASP A 287 -10.33 17.21 3.08
C ASP A 287 -10.50 18.24 1.96
N ILE A 288 -9.76 19.35 2.01
CA ILE A 288 -9.79 20.40 1.00
C ILE A 288 -8.94 20.02 -0.22
N GLU A 289 -7.70 19.56 0.01
CA GLU A 289 -6.78 19.19 -1.06
C GLU A 289 -7.40 18.11 -1.95
N LEU A 290 -7.88 17.03 -1.34
CA LEU A 290 -8.46 15.91 -2.07
C LEU A 290 -9.79 16.27 -2.73
N ALA A 291 -10.54 17.25 -2.20
CA ALA A 291 -11.78 17.72 -2.81
C ALA A 291 -11.55 18.55 -4.09
N VAL A 292 -10.44 19.28 -4.16
CA VAL A 292 -10.15 20.24 -5.24
C VAL A 292 -9.13 19.68 -6.25
N ASN A 293 -8.41 18.61 -5.92
CA ASN A 293 -7.36 18.08 -6.77
C ASN A 293 -7.91 17.30 -7.99
N GLU A 294 -8.10 18.01 -9.10
CA GLU A 294 -8.55 17.46 -10.38
C GLU A 294 -7.60 16.39 -10.95
N THR A 295 -6.30 16.45 -10.63
CA THR A 295 -5.29 15.51 -11.15
C THR A 295 -5.29 14.14 -10.46
N ARG A 296 -5.93 14.01 -9.28
CA ARG A 296 -6.09 12.74 -8.56
C ARG A 296 -7.42 12.05 -8.82
N GLY A 297 -8.15 12.48 -9.85
CA GLY A 297 -9.49 11.99 -10.20
C GLY A 297 -10.59 12.60 -9.34
N PRO A 298 -11.81 12.04 -9.34
CA PRO A 298 -12.92 12.59 -8.59
C PRO A 298 -12.58 12.63 -7.09
N ALA A 299 -12.88 13.74 -6.41
CA ALA A 299 -12.75 13.92 -4.94
C ALA A 299 -13.25 12.73 -4.10
N ARG A 300 -14.22 11.99 -4.64
CA ARG A 300 -14.77 10.77 -4.05
C ARG A 300 -13.73 9.66 -3.83
N VAL A 301 -12.72 9.52 -4.69
CA VAL A 301 -11.75 8.40 -4.69
C VAL A 301 -10.74 8.54 -3.54
N ALA A 302 -10.10 9.69 -3.37
CA ALA A 302 -9.15 9.88 -2.28
C ALA A 302 -9.83 9.87 -0.90
N ALA A 303 -11.05 10.41 -0.81
CA ALA A 303 -11.91 10.23 0.36
C ALA A 303 -12.28 8.76 0.62
N THR A 304 -12.23 7.88 -0.40
CA THR A 304 -12.43 6.44 -0.21
C THR A 304 -11.21 5.78 0.41
N GLN A 305 -9.97 6.19 0.05
CA GLN A 305 -8.76 5.62 0.64
C GLN A 305 -8.64 5.95 2.14
N LEU A 306 -8.86 7.20 2.53
CA LEU A 306 -8.87 7.58 3.96
C LEU A 306 -9.98 6.85 4.74
N ARG A 307 -11.15 6.66 4.12
CA ARG A 307 -12.22 5.84 4.72
C ARG A 307 -11.82 4.38 4.90
N ALA A 308 -11.23 3.76 3.87
CA ALA A 308 -10.72 2.39 3.95
C ALA A 308 -9.66 2.27 5.05
N PHE A 309 -8.78 3.26 5.21
CA PHE A 309 -7.80 3.30 6.30
C PHE A 309 -8.49 3.39 7.67
N GLY A 310 -9.49 4.27 7.82
CA GLY A 310 -10.29 4.36 9.03
C GLY A 310 -11.02 3.07 9.39
N ASP A 311 -11.48 2.30 8.39
CA ASP A 311 -12.13 1.00 8.60
C ASP A 311 -11.14 -0.07 9.08
N GLU A 312 -9.93 -0.12 8.50
CA GLU A 312 -8.86 -1.01 8.96
C GLU A 312 -8.39 -0.67 10.38
N VAL A 313 -8.25 0.62 10.69
CA VAL A 313 -7.96 1.09 12.06
C VAL A 313 -9.08 0.69 13.02
N ARG A 314 -10.36 0.83 12.62
CA ARG A 314 -11.49 0.40 13.45
C ARG A 314 -11.44 -1.10 13.73
N ALA A 315 -11.17 -1.92 12.72
CA ALA A 315 -11.03 -3.37 12.87
C ALA A 315 -9.88 -3.73 13.82
N PHE A 316 -8.74 -3.02 13.74
CA PHE A 316 -7.64 -3.16 14.68
C PHE A 316 -8.04 -2.80 16.12
N LEU A 317 -8.73 -1.68 16.33
CA LEU A 317 -9.12 -1.21 17.67
C LEU A 317 -10.16 -2.10 18.36
N VAL A 318 -10.92 -2.89 17.60
CA VAL A 318 -11.79 -3.93 18.17
C VAL A 318 -10.97 -5.09 18.76
N ALA A 319 -9.78 -5.34 18.21
CA ALA A 319 -8.90 -6.43 18.63
C ALA A 319 -7.77 -6.02 19.59
N ASP A 320 -7.44 -4.73 19.67
CA ASP A 320 -6.39 -4.18 20.53
C ASP A 320 -6.95 -3.54 21.80
N ASP A 321 -6.63 -4.14 22.95
CA ASP A 321 -7.09 -3.63 24.26
C ASP A 321 -6.40 -2.33 24.70
N ARG A 322 -5.30 -1.92 24.03
CA ARG A 322 -4.52 -0.73 24.40
C ARG A 322 -5.06 0.54 23.76
N GLY A 323 -5.35 0.50 22.46
CA GLY A 323 -5.85 1.65 21.71
C GLY A 323 -4.90 2.86 21.72
N THR A 324 -3.58 2.64 21.64
CA THR A 324 -2.56 3.70 21.71
C THR A 324 -1.93 3.98 20.35
N ILE A 325 -1.38 5.18 20.14
CA ILE A 325 -0.64 5.51 18.90
C ILE A 325 0.51 4.51 18.68
N SER A 326 1.21 4.14 19.75
CA SER A 326 2.31 3.17 19.70
C SER A 326 1.84 1.78 19.23
N SER A 327 0.72 1.27 19.79
CA SER A 327 0.17 -0.03 19.37
C SER A 327 -0.32 0.00 17.92
N LEU A 328 -0.93 1.11 17.50
CA LEU A 328 -1.32 1.31 16.10
C LEU A 328 -0.11 1.31 15.16
N LEU A 329 0.92 2.11 15.44
CA LEU A 329 2.11 2.19 14.59
C LEU A 329 2.84 0.83 14.48
N ALA A 330 3.00 0.13 15.61
CA ALA A 330 3.57 -1.22 15.61
C ALA A 330 2.72 -2.22 14.82
N TRP A 331 1.39 -2.10 14.89
CA TRP A 331 0.48 -2.90 14.08
C TRP A 331 0.62 -2.57 12.59
N LEU A 332 0.69 -1.29 12.21
CA LEU A 332 0.87 -0.86 10.83
C LEU A 332 2.15 -1.43 10.23
N ASP A 333 3.28 -1.29 10.93
CA ASP A 333 4.58 -1.81 10.47
C ASP A 333 4.53 -3.33 10.29
N LYS A 334 3.93 -4.04 11.25
CA LYS A 334 3.76 -5.49 11.15
C LYS A 334 2.79 -5.88 10.04
N ALA A 335 1.72 -5.14 9.86
CA ALA A 335 0.66 -5.46 8.92
C ALA A 335 1.08 -5.15 7.49
N GLU A 336 1.95 -4.17 7.25
CA GLU A 336 2.62 -3.96 5.97
C GLU A 336 3.46 -5.20 5.59
N MET A 337 4.35 -5.65 6.48
CA MET A 337 5.13 -6.88 6.29
C MET A 337 4.23 -8.11 6.13
N THR A 338 3.18 -8.21 6.94
CA THR A 338 2.26 -9.36 6.90
C THR A 338 1.41 -9.34 5.65
N ASP A 339 0.99 -8.20 5.11
CA ASP A 339 0.16 -8.11 3.90
C ASP A 339 0.98 -8.33 2.63
N GLU A 340 2.29 -8.07 2.66
CA GLU A 340 3.21 -8.56 1.62
C GLU A 340 3.25 -10.08 1.58
N LEU A 341 3.26 -10.71 2.76
CA LEU A 341 3.27 -12.15 2.86
C LEU A 341 1.85 -12.71 2.58
N MET A 342 0.85 -12.26 3.32
CA MET A 342 -0.54 -12.71 3.40
C MET A 342 -1.54 -11.65 2.91
N PRO A 343 -1.69 -11.48 1.58
CA PRO A 343 -2.75 -10.65 1.05
C PRO A 343 -4.11 -11.15 1.55
N ARG A 344 -4.89 -10.26 2.16
CA ARG A 344 -6.29 -10.54 2.47
C ARG A 344 -7.12 -10.55 1.19
N THR A 345 -8.07 -11.48 1.12
CA THR A 345 -9.04 -11.55 0.02
C THR A 345 -10.26 -10.71 0.41
N GLU A 346 -10.62 -9.73 -0.40
CA GLU A 346 -11.87 -8.98 -0.26
C GLU A 346 -12.81 -9.32 -1.42
N PRO A 347 -14.11 -9.49 -1.19
CA PRO A 347 -15.05 -9.81 -2.26
C PRO A 347 -15.13 -8.70 -3.31
N PRO A 348 -15.56 -9.03 -4.54
CA PRO A 348 -15.82 -8.05 -5.59
C PRO A 348 -16.77 -6.94 -5.13
N GLU A 349 -16.33 -5.69 -5.26
CA GLU A 349 -17.14 -4.52 -4.92
C GLU A 349 -17.92 -4.05 -6.17
N PRO A 350 -19.27 -3.98 -6.12
CA PRO A 350 -20.07 -3.51 -7.24
C PRO A 350 -19.69 -2.09 -7.68
N GLY A 351 -19.49 -1.89 -8.99
CA GLY A 351 -19.22 -0.58 -9.57
C GLY A 351 -17.77 -0.09 -9.44
N VAL A 352 -16.88 -0.89 -8.84
CA VAL A 352 -15.50 -0.54 -8.54
C VAL A 352 -14.52 -1.48 -9.25
N VAL A 353 -13.40 -0.93 -9.72
CA VAL A 353 -12.24 -1.70 -10.19
C VAL A 353 -11.28 -1.91 -9.01
N GLN A 354 -11.09 -3.16 -8.59
CA GLN A 354 -10.20 -3.51 -7.48
C GLN A 354 -8.79 -3.82 -7.99
N LEU A 355 -7.78 -3.17 -7.41
CA LEU A 355 -6.38 -3.43 -7.70
C LEU A 355 -5.83 -4.35 -6.61
N LEU A 356 -5.36 -5.54 -6.97
CA LEU A 356 -4.93 -6.53 -6.00
C LEU A 356 -3.85 -7.45 -6.58
N THR A 357 -3.16 -8.17 -5.70
CA THR A 357 -2.18 -9.17 -6.16
C THR A 357 -2.86 -10.43 -6.67
N ILE A 358 -2.22 -11.15 -7.59
CA ILE A 358 -2.68 -12.48 -8.05
C ILE A 358 -2.88 -13.45 -6.87
N HIS A 359 -2.11 -13.32 -5.78
CA HIS A 359 -2.29 -14.13 -4.58
C HIS A 359 -3.54 -13.71 -3.79
N GLY A 360 -3.84 -12.42 -3.73
CA GLY A 360 -5.03 -11.86 -3.08
C GLY A 360 -6.33 -12.08 -3.86
N SER A 361 -6.26 -12.47 -5.14
CA SER A 361 -7.45 -12.79 -5.94
C SER A 361 -7.92 -14.23 -5.81
N LYS A 362 -7.22 -15.07 -5.05
CA LYS A 362 -7.52 -16.50 -4.95
C LYS A 362 -8.94 -16.72 -4.42
N GLY A 363 -9.75 -17.43 -5.21
CA GLY A 363 -11.11 -17.81 -4.84
C GLY A 363 -12.18 -16.80 -5.26
N LEU A 364 -11.79 -15.66 -5.82
CA LEU A 364 -12.66 -14.56 -6.22
C LEU A 364 -12.88 -14.55 -7.75
N GLU A 365 -13.90 -13.81 -8.19
CA GLU A 365 -14.30 -13.68 -9.60
C GLU A 365 -14.86 -12.28 -9.90
N TRP A 366 -14.59 -11.75 -11.10
CA TRP A 366 -15.05 -10.43 -11.54
C TRP A 366 -15.57 -10.53 -12.98
N ASP A 367 -16.40 -9.56 -13.39
CA ASP A 367 -16.89 -9.50 -14.78
C ASP A 367 -15.76 -9.20 -15.77
N ALA A 368 -14.80 -8.36 -15.36
CA ALA A 368 -13.66 -7.97 -16.17
C ALA A 368 -12.37 -8.03 -15.35
N VAL A 369 -11.35 -8.70 -15.89
CA VAL A 369 -10.03 -8.86 -15.24
C VAL A 369 -8.93 -8.46 -16.20
N ALA A 370 -8.05 -7.56 -15.77
CA ALA A 370 -6.80 -7.24 -16.43
C ALA A 370 -5.62 -7.84 -15.65
N VAL A 371 -4.77 -8.62 -16.31
CA VAL A 371 -3.49 -9.07 -15.73
C VAL A 371 -2.40 -8.21 -16.34
N VAL A 372 -1.68 -7.46 -15.52
CA VAL A 372 -0.78 -6.39 -15.96
C VAL A 372 0.67 -6.69 -15.57
N ARG A 373 1.60 -5.95 -16.18
CA ARG A 373 3.04 -6.11 -15.97
C ARG A 373 3.52 -7.53 -16.30
N LEU A 374 3.06 -8.06 -17.44
CA LEU A 374 3.54 -9.32 -18.03
C LEU A 374 4.92 -9.11 -18.68
N VAL A 375 5.89 -8.66 -17.87
CA VAL A 375 7.26 -8.37 -18.31
C VAL A 375 8.25 -9.27 -17.58
N GLU A 376 9.39 -9.51 -18.23
CA GLU A 376 10.52 -10.23 -17.63
C GLU A 376 10.92 -9.59 -16.29
N ASP A 377 11.34 -10.42 -15.33
CA ASP A 377 11.66 -10.06 -13.94
C ASP A 377 10.49 -9.60 -13.05
N GLU A 378 9.29 -9.33 -13.60
CA GLU A 378 8.06 -9.11 -12.83
C GLU A 378 7.13 -10.32 -12.87
N LEU A 379 6.73 -10.78 -14.06
CA LEU A 379 5.94 -12.00 -14.25
C LEU A 379 6.40 -12.73 -15.52
N PRO A 380 7.31 -13.74 -15.40
CA PRO A 380 7.78 -14.36 -14.15
C PRO A 380 8.72 -13.45 -13.35
N GLY A 381 8.56 -13.46 -12.02
CA GLY A 381 9.44 -12.70 -11.12
C GLY A 381 10.81 -13.36 -10.99
N ARG A 382 11.85 -12.57 -10.68
CA ARG A 382 13.19 -13.11 -10.38
C ARG A 382 13.11 -14.18 -9.31
N ILE A 383 13.68 -15.34 -9.60
CA ILE A 383 13.91 -16.38 -8.59
C ILE A 383 15.04 -15.87 -7.70
N SER A 384 14.72 -15.46 -6.47
CA SER A 384 15.76 -15.26 -5.47
C SER A 384 16.26 -16.64 -5.05
N ASP A 385 17.48 -17.02 -5.44
CA ASP A 385 18.16 -18.27 -5.07
C ASP A 385 18.51 -18.37 -3.57
N ALA A 386 17.65 -17.83 -2.69
CA ALA A 386 17.73 -18.07 -1.26
C ALA A 386 16.82 -19.25 -0.88
N GLN A 387 17.13 -20.44 -1.39
CA GLN A 387 16.67 -21.68 -0.76
C GLN A 387 17.74 -22.14 0.23
N GLY A 388 17.55 -21.83 1.52
CA GLY A 388 18.35 -22.38 2.62
C GLY A 388 19.58 -21.58 3.01
N TRP A 389 20.32 -22.10 4.00
CA TRP A 389 21.44 -21.43 4.71
C TRP A 389 22.73 -21.29 3.88
N PHE A 390 22.68 -21.58 2.57
CA PHE A 390 23.79 -21.43 1.65
C PHE A 390 23.37 -20.49 0.52
N GLY A 391 23.82 -19.24 0.61
CA GLY A 391 23.85 -18.34 -0.53
C GLY A 391 25.01 -18.70 -1.45
N PHE A 392 24.81 -18.54 -2.77
CA PHE A 392 25.87 -18.75 -3.75
C PHE A 392 27.08 -17.87 -3.43
N GLY A 393 28.23 -18.49 -3.15
CA GLY A 393 29.49 -17.78 -2.86
C GLY A 393 29.77 -17.46 -1.39
N VAL A 394 28.98 -17.95 -0.43
CA VAL A 394 29.28 -17.85 1.00
C VAL A 394 29.49 -19.24 1.58
N VAL A 395 30.73 -19.52 2.00
CA VAL A 395 31.13 -20.73 2.75
C VAL A 395 31.10 -20.38 4.26
N PRO A 396 30.80 -21.31 5.18
CA PRO A 396 30.43 -21.01 6.58
C PRO A 396 31.36 -20.09 7.36
#